data_AF-K1UHC3-F1
#
_entry.id   AF-K1UHC3-F1
#
_cell.length_a   1.000
_cell.length_b   1.000
_cell.length_c   1.000
_cell.angle_alpha   90.00
_cell.angle_beta   90.00
_cell.angle_gamma   90.00
#
_symmetry.space_group_name_H-M   'P 1'
#
loop_
_entity.id
_entity.type
_entity.pdbx_description
1 polymer ?
#
loop_
_entity_poly.entity_id
_entity_poly.type
_entity_poly.pdbx_seq_one_letter_code
_entity_poly.pdbx_strand_id
1 'polypeptide(L)'
;KLVMNDTKTCPNAGPAGGSRSQVMSGNACRLAAENLVAAMKKEDGTFRTYDEMVAEGLATKYEGNWVTTFCADHPIDQDTAQGDPFATYMYTIFLPEVAVNTETGKVKVEKFTCVADVGTIMNRLLVEGNFYGGLVQGIGLALTEDFEDLNHDTSLKNCGILYPNDAPDDIELHFNETIVQAALTELPAVVRLHWMLLIL
;
A
#
# COMPACT_ATOMS: atom_id res chain seq x y z
N LYS A 1 0.31 18.38 14.49
CA LYS A 1 1.13 17.31 15.13
C LYS A 1 0.45 15.98 14.88
N LEU A 2 1.21 14.90 14.70
CA LEU A 2 0.66 13.55 14.55
C LEU A 2 0.63 12.85 15.91
N VAL A 3 -0.51 12.24 16.25
CA VAL A 3 -0.69 11.36 17.41
C VAL A 3 -1.24 10.05 16.86
N MET A 4 -0.50 8.96 17.00
CA MET A 4 -0.77 7.72 16.25
C MET A 4 -0.54 6.47 17.12
N ASN A 5 -1.21 5.39 16.75
CA ASN A 5 -0.94 4.01 17.19
C ASN A 5 -1.03 3.75 18.70
N ASP A 6 -1.94 4.44 19.39
CA ASP A 6 -2.26 4.20 20.81
C ASP A 6 -3.77 3.98 20.98
N THR A 7 -4.16 2.80 21.42
CA THR A 7 -5.58 2.42 21.60
C THR A 7 -6.30 3.24 22.66
N LYS A 8 -5.58 3.92 23.55
CA LYS A 8 -6.16 4.82 24.56
C LYS A 8 -6.49 6.20 23.99
N THR A 9 -5.70 6.70 23.04
CA THR A 9 -5.73 8.11 22.63
C THR A 9 -6.08 8.34 21.16
N CYS A 10 -5.90 7.33 20.30
CA CYS A 10 -6.18 7.38 18.88
C CYS A 10 -7.52 6.69 18.54
N PRO A 11 -8.22 7.15 17.49
CA PRO A 11 -9.39 6.45 16.97
C PRO A 11 -8.98 5.10 16.37
N ASN A 12 -9.93 4.17 16.29
CA ASN A 12 -9.73 2.90 15.59
C ASN A 12 -9.71 3.11 14.07
N ALA A 13 -8.52 3.32 13.52
CA ALA A 13 -8.30 3.47 12.08
C ALA A 13 -8.27 2.12 11.31
N GLY A 14 -8.39 0.99 12.01
CA GLY A 14 -8.20 -0.36 11.49
C GLY A 14 -6.72 -0.74 11.33
N PRO A 15 -6.43 -1.97 10.87
CA PRO A 15 -5.06 -2.44 10.67
C PRO A 15 -4.38 -1.78 9.46
N ALA A 16 -3.05 -1.80 9.44
CA ALA A 16 -2.22 -1.49 8.29
C ALA A 16 -1.89 -2.78 7.51
N GLY A 17 -2.89 -3.31 6.80
CA GLY A 17 -2.78 -4.48 5.93
C GLY A 17 -3.91 -4.48 4.89
N GLY A 18 -3.80 -5.33 3.88
CA GLY A 18 -4.69 -5.32 2.71
C GLY A 18 -4.55 -4.05 1.87
N SER A 19 -3.39 -3.37 1.96
CA SER A 19 -3.18 -2.04 1.37
C SER A 19 -4.36 -1.10 1.59
N ARG A 20 -4.78 -0.86 2.83
CA ARG A 20 -6.02 -0.07 3.06
C ARG A 20 -5.80 1.34 3.57
N SER A 21 -4.68 1.59 4.25
CA SER A 21 -4.50 2.79 5.07
C SER A 21 -4.61 4.10 4.28
N GLN A 22 -4.03 4.15 3.08
CA GLN A 22 -4.05 5.36 2.24
C GLN A 22 -5.46 5.75 1.78
N VAL A 23 -6.32 4.76 1.58
CA VAL A 23 -7.69 4.98 1.11
C VAL A 23 -8.61 5.21 2.31
N MET A 24 -8.60 4.28 3.26
CA MET A 24 -9.54 4.28 4.38
C MET A 24 -9.21 5.36 5.39
N SER A 25 -8.02 5.29 6.00
CA SER A 25 -7.56 6.27 6.98
C SER A 25 -7.28 7.63 6.32
N GLY A 26 -6.79 7.63 5.07
CA GLY A 26 -6.62 8.85 4.30
C GLY A 26 -7.92 9.62 4.09
N ASN A 27 -9.01 8.96 3.68
CA ASN A 27 -10.31 9.62 3.56
C ASN A 27 -10.90 10.04 4.91
N ALA A 28 -10.72 9.25 5.97
CA ALA A 28 -11.13 9.66 7.32
C ALA A 28 -10.39 10.92 7.77
N CYS A 29 -9.08 11.01 7.55
CA CYS A 29 -8.28 12.22 7.80
C CYS A 29 -8.73 13.41 6.95
N ARG A 30 -9.02 13.20 5.66
CA ARG A 30 -9.57 14.23 4.77
C ARG A 30 -10.88 14.78 5.31
N LEU A 31 -11.83 13.91 5.67
CA LEU A 31 -13.12 14.33 6.24
C LEU A 31 -12.95 15.06 7.58
N ALA A 32 -12.04 14.61 8.45
CA ALA A 32 -11.76 15.30 9.71
C ALA A 32 -11.26 16.74 9.46
N ALA A 33 -10.39 16.91 8.47
CA ALA A 33 -9.89 18.22 8.06
C ALA A 33 -10.99 19.09 7.42
N GLU A 34 -11.81 18.53 6.54
CA GLU A 34 -12.94 19.23 5.91
C GLU A 34 -13.97 19.70 6.95
N ASN A 35 -14.31 18.84 7.92
CA ASN A 35 -15.22 19.18 9.02
C ASN A 35 -14.67 20.32 9.87
N LEU A 36 -13.37 20.31 10.20
CA LEU A 36 -12.71 21.40 10.91
C LEU A 36 -12.73 22.70 10.11
N VAL A 37 -12.37 22.64 8.82
CA VAL A 37 -12.37 23.82 7.93
C VAL A 37 -13.78 24.41 7.79
N ALA A 38 -14.80 23.56 7.66
CA ALA A 38 -16.19 23.99 7.59
C ALA A 38 -16.64 24.73 8.87
N ALA A 39 -16.27 24.22 10.04
CA ALA A 39 -16.58 24.87 11.32
C ALA A 39 -15.80 26.19 11.53
N MET A 40 -14.57 26.26 11.01
CA MET A 40 -13.77 27.48 11.06
C MET A 40 -14.32 28.57 10.12
N LYS A 41 -15.01 28.22 9.04
CA LYS A 41 -15.44 29.18 8.02
C LYS A 41 -16.50 30.16 8.55
N LYS A 42 -16.27 31.46 8.31
CA LYS A 42 -17.21 32.55 8.60
C LYS A 42 -18.03 32.89 7.36
N GLU A 43 -19.13 33.63 7.53
CA GLU A 43 -20.01 34.04 6.40
C GLU A 43 -19.29 34.96 5.40
N ASP A 44 -18.31 35.73 5.87
CA ASP A 44 -17.48 36.61 5.05
C ASP A 44 -16.39 35.87 4.24
N GLY A 45 -16.31 34.54 4.36
CA GLY A 45 -15.33 33.71 3.67
C GLY A 45 -13.97 33.57 4.35
N THR A 46 -13.76 34.25 5.49
CA THR A 46 -12.55 34.08 6.31
C THR A 46 -12.68 32.87 7.26
N PHE A 47 -11.62 32.57 8.00
CA PHE A 47 -11.57 31.46 8.95
C PHE A 47 -11.36 31.99 10.37
N ARG A 48 -12.05 31.35 11.32
CA ARG A 48 -11.83 31.54 12.75
C ARG A 48 -10.44 31.09 13.16
N THR A 49 -9.83 31.83 14.08
CA THR A 49 -8.67 31.36 14.85
C THR A 49 -9.12 30.41 15.96
N TYR A 50 -8.15 29.73 16.59
CA TYR A 50 -8.44 28.87 17.74
C TYR A 50 -9.15 29.64 18.88
N ASP A 51 -8.67 30.84 19.20
CA ASP A 51 -9.23 31.65 20.29
C ASP A 51 -10.65 32.11 19.99
N GLU A 52 -10.93 32.47 18.73
CA GLU A 52 -12.30 32.80 18.28
C GLU A 52 -13.23 31.58 18.40
N MET A 53 -12.78 30.39 18.00
CA MET A 53 -13.58 29.17 18.16
C MET A 53 -13.89 28.90 19.64
N VAL A 54 -12.92 29.05 20.53
CA VAL A 54 -13.13 28.88 21.99
C VAL A 54 -14.08 29.94 22.54
N ALA A 55 -13.91 31.21 22.15
CA ALA A 55 -14.76 32.31 22.59
C ALA A 55 -16.21 32.18 22.11
N GLU A 56 -16.42 31.62 20.92
CA GLU A 56 -17.74 31.32 20.34
C GLU A 56 -18.33 29.98 20.83
N GLY A 57 -17.60 29.21 21.66
CA GLY A 57 -18.05 27.92 22.17
C GLY A 57 -18.08 26.79 21.13
N LEU A 58 -17.32 26.93 20.04
CA LEU A 58 -17.19 25.92 19.00
C LEU A 58 -16.16 24.86 19.41
N ALA A 59 -16.36 23.62 18.96
CA ALA A 59 -15.39 22.55 19.16
C ALA A 59 -14.08 22.88 18.42
N THR A 60 -12.93 22.50 18.98
CA THR A 60 -11.60 22.68 18.34
C THR A 60 -10.99 21.36 17.86
N LYS A 61 -11.74 20.27 18.00
CA LYS A 61 -11.40 18.92 17.55
C LYS A 61 -12.60 18.35 16.80
N TYR A 62 -12.36 17.90 15.57
CA TYR A 62 -13.37 17.28 14.72
C TYR A 62 -12.93 15.88 14.31
N GLU A 63 -13.91 15.00 14.21
CA GLU A 63 -13.72 13.63 13.73
C GLU A 63 -14.11 13.52 12.26
N GLY A 64 -13.48 12.57 11.58
CA GLY A 64 -13.81 12.18 10.22
C GLY A 64 -13.99 10.68 10.18
N ASN A 65 -15.15 10.24 9.69
CA ASN A 65 -15.49 8.84 9.55
C ASN A 65 -15.83 8.58 8.09
N TRP A 66 -15.08 7.68 7.45
CA TRP A 66 -15.31 7.30 6.08
C TRP A 66 -15.51 5.78 5.98
N VAL A 67 -16.49 5.37 5.20
CA VAL A 67 -16.89 3.97 5.02
C VAL A 67 -17.10 3.71 3.53
N THR A 68 -16.57 2.59 3.03
CA THR A 68 -16.90 2.06 1.70
C THR A 68 -18.24 1.34 1.74
N THR A 69 -19.34 2.09 1.74
CA THR A 69 -20.70 1.49 1.82
C THR A 69 -20.98 0.54 0.65
N PHE A 70 -20.44 0.84 -0.54
CA PHE A 70 -20.55 -0.02 -1.72
C PHE A 70 -20.14 -1.48 -1.44
N CYS A 71 -18.98 -1.71 -0.82
CA CYS A 71 -18.52 -3.07 -0.53
C CYS A 71 -19.36 -3.78 0.53
N ALA A 72 -19.97 -3.02 1.45
CA ALA A 72 -20.83 -3.60 2.48
C ALA A 72 -22.15 -4.14 1.88
N ASP A 73 -22.64 -3.50 0.81
CA ASP A 73 -23.86 -3.91 0.11
C ASP A 73 -23.62 -5.04 -0.92
N HIS A 74 -22.36 -5.39 -1.20
CA HIS A 74 -21.96 -6.41 -2.19
C HIS A 74 -21.02 -7.46 -1.56
N PRO A 75 -21.45 -8.18 -0.50
CA PRO A 75 -20.63 -9.18 0.15
C PRO A 75 -20.31 -10.35 -0.79
N ILE A 76 -19.21 -11.05 -0.51
CA ILE A 76 -18.87 -12.29 -1.22
C ILE A 76 -19.86 -13.40 -0.82
N ASP A 77 -20.57 -13.92 -1.81
CA ASP A 77 -21.32 -15.17 -1.71
C ASP A 77 -20.34 -16.34 -1.51
N GLN A 78 -20.51 -17.07 -0.40
CA GLN A 78 -19.60 -18.16 -0.02
C GLN A 78 -19.74 -19.42 -0.89
N ASP A 79 -20.89 -19.63 -1.53
CA ASP A 79 -21.12 -20.80 -2.37
C ASP A 79 -20.53 -20.59 -3.78
N THR A 80 -20.55 -19.35 -4.28
CA THR A 80 -20.12 -19.00 -5.64
C THR A 80 -18.79 -18.24 -5.70
N ALA A 81 -18.29 -17.78 -4.56
CA ALA A 81 -17.13 -16.89 -4.43
C ALA A 81 -17.27 -15.59 -5.26
N GLN A 82 -18.48 -15.14 -5.56
CA GLN A 82 -18.75 -13.92 -6.33
C GLN A 82 -19.15 -12.75 -5.40
N GLY A 83 -18.72 -11.53 -5.73
CA GLY A 83 -19.06 -10.30 -5.03
C GLY A 83 -18.11 -9.14 -5.38
N ASP A 84 -18.31 -7.98 -4.75
CA ASP A 84 -17.47 -6.79 -4.95
C ASP A 84 -16.75 -6.38 -3.65
N PRO A 85 -15.73 -7.15 -3.22
CA PRO A 85 -15.13 -7.02 -1.89
C PRO A 85 -14.35 -5.73 -1.66
N PHE A 86 -13.92 -5.04 -2.74
CA PHE A 86 -13.07 -3.86 -2.65
C PHE A 86 -13.55 -2.73 -3.58
N ALA A 87 -13.53 -1.50 -3.07
CA ALA A 87 -13.95 -0.30 -3.80
C ALA A 87 -12.84 0.27 -4.69
N THR A 88 -11.61 -0.20 -4.52
CA THR A 88 -10.45 0.24 -5.27
C THR A 88 -9.47 -0.91 -5.39
N TYR A 89 -8.78 -0.93 -6.53
CA TYR A 89 -7.79 -1.92 -6.89
C TYR A 89 -6.54 -1.20 -7.32
N MET A 90 -5.46 -1.96 -7.40
CA MET A 90 -4.19 -1.49 -7.88
C MET A 90 -3.76 -2.44 -8.99
N TYR A 91 -3.19 -1.91 -10.07
CA TYR A 91 -2.84 -2.71 -11.23
C TYR A 91 -1.37 -2.51 -11.55
N THR A 92 -0.68 -3.58 -11.92
CA THR A 92 0.74 -3.50 -12.25
C THR A 92 1.11 -4.55 -13.29
N ILE A 93 1.99 -4.15 -14.21
CA ILE A 93 2.65 -5.02 -15.17
C ILE A 93 4.13 -5.08 -14.78
N PHE A 94 4.66 -6.28 -14.64
CA PHE A 94 6.05 -6.55 -14.34
C PHE A 94 6.75 -7.13 -15.57
N LEU A 95 7.94 -6.63 -15.89
CA LEU A 95 8.77 -7.08 -16.99
C LEU A 95 10.22 -7.28 -16.50
N PRO A 96 10.54 -8.45 -15.92
CA PRO A 96 11.90 -8.79 -15.57
C PRO A 96 12.68 -9.26 -16.80
N GLU A 97 13.91 -8.75 -16.97
CA GLU A 97 14.88 -9.26 -17.93
C GLU A 97 15.94 -10.06 -17.17
N VAL A 98 16.14 -11.31 -17.57
CA VAL A 98 16.97 -12.26 -16.82
C VAL A 98 18.07 -12.87 -17.69
N ALA A 99 19.25 -13.01 -17.10
CA ALA A 99 20.35 -13.80 -17.64
C ALA A 99 20.38 -15.17 -16.96
N VAL A 100 20.43 -16.23 -17.75
CA VAL A 100 20.49 -17.62 -17.25
C VAL A 100 21.83 -18.23 -17.65
N ASN A 101 22.59 -18.68 -16.66
CA ASN A 101 23.76 -19.51 -16.91
C ASN A 101 23.30 -20.94 -17.24
N THR A 102 23.45 -21.37 -18.49
CA THR A 102 22.94 -22.65 -19.00
C THR A 102 23.69 -23.88 -18.47
N GLU A 103 24.89 -23.72 -17.92
CA GLU A 103 25.66 -24.81 -17.32
C GLU A 103 25.25 -25.06 -15.85
N THR A 104 24.91 -24.00 -15.12
CA THR A 104 24.64 -24.06 -13.67
C THR A 104 23.17 -23.87 -13.30
N GLY A 105 22.35 -23.38 -14.23
CA GLY A 105 20.95 -22.99 -13.99
C GLY A 105 20.80 -21.70 -13.19
N LYS A 106 21.89 -21.01 -12.80
CA LYS A 106 21.79 -19.76 -12.03
C LYS A 106 21.15 -18.66 -12.87
N VAL A 107 20.15 -18.01 -12.29
CA VAL A 107 19.43 -16.88 -12.88
C VAL A 107 19.88 -15.60 -12.19
N LYS A 108 20.12 -14.55 -12.97
CA LYS A 108 20.33 -13.19 -12.49
C LYS A 108 19.33 -12.27 -13.17
N VAL A 109 18.66 -11.42 -12.39
CA VAL A 109 17.82 -10.35 -12.93
C VAL A 109 18.74 -9.19 -13.29
N GLU A 110 18.79 -8.84 -14.58
CA GLU A 110 19.68 -7.78 -15.08
C GLU A 110 18.96 -6.43 -15.10
N LYS A 111 17.67 -6.44 -15.45
CA LYS A 111 16.83 -5.24 -15.51
C LYS A 111 15.41 -5.60 -15.06
N PHE A 112 14.73 -4.62 -14.47
CA PHE A 112 13.34 -4.78 -14.07
C PHE A 112 12.53 -3.53 -14.41
N THR A 113 11.58 -3.67 -15.33
CA THR A 113 10.63 -2.61 -15.67
C THR A 113 9.26 -2.90 -15.06
N CYS A 114 8.64 -1.87 -14.49
CA CYS A 114 7.32 -1.96 -13.87
C CYS A 114 6.44 -0.79 -14.34
N VAL A 115 5.22 -1.11 -14.78
CA VAL A 115 4.19 -0.11 -15.09
C VAL A 115 3.04 -0.29 -14.11
N ALA A 116 2.79 0.70 -13.27
CA ALA A 116 1.81 0.61 -12.20
C ALA A 116 0.72 1.69 -12.32
N ASP A 117 -0.54 1.29 -12.17
CA ASP A 117 -1.67 2.18 -11.93
C ASP A 117 -2.10 2.05 -10.47
N VAL A 118 -1.89 3.14 -9.75
CA VAL A 118 -1.97 3.22 -8.30
C VAL A 118 -2.82 4.40 -7.86
N GLY A 119 -3.60 4.94 -8.80
CA GLY A 119 -4.34 6.17 -8.60
C GLY A 119 -3.44 7.40 -8.46
N THR A 120 -3.94 8.40 -7.74
CA THR A 120 -3.19 9.64 -7.47
C THR A 120 -2.05 9.42 -6.48
N ILE A 121 -0.83 9.78 -6.88
CA ILE A 121 0.36 9.63 -6.04
C ILE A 121 0.41 10.74 -4.98
N MET A 122 0.31 10.35 -3.71
CA MET A 122 0.38 11.27 -2.57
C MET A 122 1.82 11.66 -2.19
N ASN A 123 2.75 10.72 -2.32
CA ASN A 123 4.17 10.97 -2.09
C ASN A 123 5.00 10.04 -2.99
N ARG A 124 5.76 10.65 -3.91
CA ARG A 124 6.53 9.93 -4.93
C ARG A 124 7.63 9.04 -4.33
N LEU A 125 8.36 9.54 -3.34
CA LEU A 125 9.45 8.79 -2.71
C LEU A 125 8.93 7.56 -1.96
N LEU A 126 7.77 7.70 -1.30
CA LEU A 126 7.16 6.57 -0.59
C LEU A 126 6.68 5.50 -1.56
N VAL A 127 6.04 5.88 -2.68
CA VAL A 127 5.57 4.88 -3.65
C VAL A 127 6.74 4.17 -4.32
N GLU A 128 7.76 4.90 -4.78
CA GLU A 128 8.95 4.31 -5.39
C GLU A 128 9.68 3.37 -4.42
N GLY A 129 9.86 3.79 -3.16
CA GLY A 129 10.47 2.94 -2.14
C GLY A 129 9.70 1.64 -1.87
N ASN A 130 8.37 1.67 -1.90
CA ASN A 130 7.55 0.45 -1.79
C ASN A 130 7.75 -0.47 -3.01
N PHE A 131 7.81 0.09 -4.23
CA PHE A 131 8.07 -0.68 -5.43
C PHE A 131 9.44 -1.34 -5.42
N TYR A 132 10.50 -0.60 -5.09
CA TYR A 132 11.84 -1.18 -4.98
C TYR A 132 11.90 -2.30 -3.94
N GLY A 133 11.34 -2.07 -2.75
CA GLY A 133 11.33 -3.06 -1.68
C GLY A 133 10.60 -4.35 -2.08
N GLY A 134 9.37 -4.24 -2.58
CA GLY A 134 8.59 -5.44 -2.93
C GLY A 134 9.09 -6.12 -4.22
N LEU A 135 9.67 -5.40 -5.17
CA LEU A 135 10.33 -5.99 -6.33
C LEU A 135 11.49 -6.89 -5.90
N VAL A 136 12.38 -6.39 -5.03
CA VAL A 136 13.49 -7.17 -4.49
C VAL A 136 12.96 -8.38 -3.72
N GLN A 137 11.96 -8.21 -2.85
CA GLN A 137 11.31 -9.35 -2.19
C GLN A 137 10.73 -10.39 -3.18
N GLY A 138 10.14 -9.93 -4.29
CA GLY A 138 9.63 -10.80 -5.35
C GLY A 138 10.74 -11.59 -6.06
N ILE A 139 11.92 -10.99 -6.27
CA ILE A 139 13.09 -11.69 -6.79
C ILE A 139 13.55 -12.77 -5.80
N GLY A 140 13.59 -12.44 -4.50
CA GLY A 140 14.00 -13.37 -3.45
C GLY A 140 13.09 -14.58 -3.43
N LEU A 141 11.78 -14.36 -3.38
CA LEU A 141 10.78 -15.41 -3.46
C LEU A 141 10.93 -16.28 -4.72
N ALA A 142 11.23 -15.67 -5.87
CA ALA A 142 11.32 -16.42 -7.13
C ALA A 142 12.57 -17.31 -7.21
N LEU A 143 13.68 -16.92 -6.56
CA LEU A 143 14.99 -17.51 -6.81
C LEU A 143 15.63 -18.20 -5.61
N THR A 144 15.41 -17.70 -4.39
CA THR A 144 16.25 -18.06 -3.23
C THR A 144 15.50 -18.26 -1.92
N GLU A 145 14.42 -17.53 -1.66
CA GLU A 145 13.76 -17.52 -0.36
C GLU A 145 12.89 -18.76 -0.14
N ASP A 146 13.14 -19.46 0.96
CA ASP A 146 12.30 -20.56 1.44
C ASP A 146 12.40 -20.72 2.97
N PHE A 147 11.42 -21.40 3.57
CA PHE A 147 11.40 -21.75 4.99
C PHE A 147 10.73 -23.12 5.18
N GLU A 148 11.42 -24.17 4.77
CA GLU A 148 10.90 -25.54 4.76
C GLU A 148 11.69 -26.44 5.72
N ASP A 149 13.03 -26.35 5.74
CA ASP A 149 13.87 -27.15 6.63
C ASP A 149 14.17 -26.38 7.92
N LEU A 150 13.43 -26.71 8.98
CA LEU A 150 13.55 -26.08 10.30
C LEU A 150 14.93 -26.22 10.96
N ASN A 151 15.81 -27.11 10.47
CA ASN A 151 17.19 -27.20 10.96
C ASN A 151 18.16 -26.33 10.15
N HIS A 152 17.90 -26.16 8.86
CA HIS A 152 18.71 -25.34 7.96
C HIS A 152 18.28 -23.86 7.99
N ASP A 153 16.99 -23.58 7.84
CA ASP A 153 16.36 -22.26 7.65
C ASP A 153 16.24 -21.50 8.96
N THR A 154 17.32 -21.44 9.73
CA THR A 154 17.38 -20.86 11.07
C THR A 154 18.00 -19.46 11.09
N SER A 155 18.37 -18.93 9.92
CA SER A 155 18.95 -17.60 9.75
C SER A 155 18.54 -16.99 8.42
N LEU A 156 18.51 -15.66 8.34
CA LEU A 156 18.13 -14.95 7.11
C LEU A 156 18.93 -15.39 5.88
N LYS A 157 20.23 -15.66 6.07
CA LYS A 157 21.11 -16.16 5.01
C LYS A 157 20.66 -17.53 4.50
N ASN A 158 20.33 -18.44 5.42
CA ASN A 158 19.93 -19.80 5.06
C ASN A 158 18.53 -19.81 4.44
N CYS A 159 17.65 -18.90 4.87
CA CYS A 159 16.37 -18.62 4.24
C CYS A 159 16.50 -17.86 2.90
N GLY A 160 17.72 -17.68 2.36
CA GLY A 160 17.92 -17.12 1.03
C GLY A 160 17.60 -15.63 0.87
N ILE A 161 17.69 -14.82 1.92
CA ILE A 161 17.48 -13.36 1.80
C ILE A 161 18.45 -12.76 0.77
N LEU A 162 17.95 -11.85 -0.04
CA LEU A 162 18.78 -11.14 -1.02
C LEU A 162 19.75 -10.15 -0.38
N TYR A 163 20.90 -10.02 -1.00
CA TYR A 163 21.90 -8.97 -0.75
C TYR A 163 21.91 -7.96 -1.89
N PRO A 164 22.57 -6.80 -1.73
CA PRO A 164 22.56 -5.74 -2.74
C PRO A 164 22.98 -6.19 -4.15
N ASN A 165 23.91 -7.15 -4.28
CA ASN A 165 24.36 -7.64 -5.59
C ASN A 165 23.34 -8.56 -6.29
N ASP A 166 22.34 -9.05 -5.55
CA ASP A 166 21.29 -9.91 -6.10
C ASP A 166 20.12 -9.08 -6.67
N ALA A 167 20.04 -7.79 -6.31
CA ALA A 167 19.10 -6.84 -6.87
C ALA A 167 19.68 -6.16 -8.13
N PRO A 168 18.87 -5.94 -9.18
CA PRO A 168 19.31 -5.16 -10.34
C PRO A 168 19.41 -3.67 -9.96
N ASP A 169 20.44 -3.00 -10.49
CA ASP A 169 20.55 -1.53 -10.43
C ASP A 169 19.67 -0.86 -11.50
N ASP A 170 19.40 -1.56 -12.62
CA ASP A 170 18.55 -1.07 -13.71
C ASP A 170 17.08 -1.38 -13.41
N ILE A 171 16.43 -0.44 -12.72
CA ILE A 171 15.00 -0.53 -12.39
C ILE A 171 14.27 0.68 -12.98
N GLU A 172 13.26 0.40 -13.82
CA GLU A 172 12.40 1.41 -14.43
C GLU A 172 11.00 1.35 -13.85
N LEU A 173 10.56 2.45 -13.23
CA LEU A 173 9.20 2.58 -12.68
C LEU A 173 8.39 3.62 -13.45
N HIS A 174 7.34 3.14 -14.13
CA HIS A 174 6.36 3.97 -14.82
C HIS A 174 5.05 3.98 -14.05
N PHE A 175 4.52 5.17 -13.78
CA PHE A 175 3.22 5.31 -13.11
C PHE A 175 2.21 5.88 -14.09
N ASN A 176 1.08 5.18 -14.21
CA ASN A 176 -0.08 5.63 -14.95
C ASN A 176 -1.15 6.06 -13.94
N GLU A 177 -1.29 7.36 -13.69
CA GLU A 177 -2.21 7.88 -12.68
C GLU A 177 -3.62 8.03 -13.27
N THR A 178 -4.44 6.98 -13.17
CA THR A 178 -5.88 7.09 -13.42
C THR A 178 -6.55 7.80 -12.25
N ILE A 179 -7.43 8.77 -12.48
CA ILE A 179 -8.03 9.61 -11.43
C ILE A 179 -9.01 8.78 -10.57
N VAL A 180 -8.45 8.16 -9.54
CA VAL A 180 -9.11 7.49 -8.41
C VAL A 180 -8.06 7.39 -7.30
N GLN A 181 -8.46 7.46 -6.03
CA GLN A 181 -7.51 7.22 -4.93
C GLN A 181 -7.43 5.71 -4.69
N ALA A 182 -6.32 5.09 -5.12
CA ALA A 182 -6.01 3.71 -4.79
C ALA A 182 -4.92 3.64 -3.71
N ALA A 183 -4.79 2.48 -3.09
CA ALA A 183 -3.71 2.22 -2.14
C ALA A 183 -2.51 1.59 -2.85
N LEU A 184 -1.43 1.26 -2.12
CA LEU A 184 -0.14 0.99 -2.76
C LEU A 184 0.76 -0.06 -2.08
N THR A 185 0.56 -0.34 -0.80
CA THR A 185 1.61 -0.94 0.03
C THR A 185 1.92 -2.41 -0.26
N GLU A 186 1.02 -3.17 -0.87
CA GLU A 186 1.19 -4.62 -1.06
C GLU A 186 1.32 -5.03 -2.52
N LEU A 187 1.11 -4.15 -3.51
CA LEU A 187 1.20 -4.51 -4.93
C LEU A 187 2.47 -5.28 -5.33
N PRO A 188 3.68 -4.80 -4.96
CA PRO A 188 4.90 -5.47 -5.35
C PRO A 188 5.22 -6.67 -4.45
N ALA A 189 4.60 -6.78 -3.26
CA ALA A 189 4.74 -7.91 -2.34
C ALA A 189 3.67 -9.02 -2.56
N VAL A 190 2.50 -8.71 -3.13
CA VAL A 190 1.38 -9.64 -3.44
C VAL A 190 1.70 -10.57 -4.60
N VAL A 191 2.82 -10.33 -5.29
CA VAL A 191 3.56 -11.32 -6.08
C VAL A 191 3.73 -12.65 -5.31
N ARG A 192 3.71 -12.62 -3.96
CA ARG A 192 3.70 -13.80 -3.07
C ARG A 192 2.58 -14.83 -3.31
N LEU A 193 1.40 -14.43 -3.79
CA LEU A 193 0.25 -15.34 -3.97
C LEU A 193 -0.11 -15.60 -5.44
N HIS A 194 0.17 -14.66 -6.35
CA HIS A 194 -0.25 -14.80 -7.75
C HIS A 194 0.73 -15.64 -8.60
N TRP A 195 2.01 -15.71 -8.24
CA TRP A 195 3.00 -16.52 -8.98
C TRP A 195 2.86 -18.04 -8.73
N MET A 196 2.31 -18.45 -7.59
CA MET A 196 1.97 -19.86 -7.32
C MET A 196 0.90 -20.43 -8.26
N LEU A 197 0.10 -19.58 -8.92
CA LEU A 197 -1.00 -19.99 -9.81
C LEU A 197 -0.64 -19.96 -11.31
N LEU A 198 0.51 -19.40 -11.69
CA LEU A 198 0.92 -19.25 -13.10
C LEU A 198 2.09 -20.14 -13.52
N ILE A 199 2.70 -20.90 -12.59
CA ILE A 199 3.80 -21.86 -12.86
C ILE A 199 3.43 -23.30 -12.39
N LEU A 200 2.15 -23.64 -12.35
CA LEU A 200 1.64 -25.02 -12.25
C LEU A 200 0.61 -25.27 -13.34
#